data_AF-A0A1D1XH08-F1
#
_entry.id   AF-A0A1D1XH08-F1
#
_cell.length_a   1.000
_cell.length_b   1.000
_cell.length_c   1.000
_cell.angle_alpha   90.00
_cell.angle_beta   90.00
_cell.angle_gamma   90.00
#
_symmetry.space_group_name_H-M   'P 1'
#
loop_
_entity.id
_entity.type
_entity.pdbx_description
1 polymer ?
#
loop_
_entity_poly.entity_id
_entity_poly.type
_entity_poly.pdbx_seq_one_letter_code
_entity_poly.pdbx_strand_id
1 'polypeptide(L)'
;NTLKSPYLIVVDIPHPFTPNSPLPSPTRSIFLTKATSKAASSTGPSPKLSKKSESAEKMRPASTLVLFFLSFSLGHVGASHAKRPDLVPRVCNSSAATDPNVDYDFCVRALLASPGSHTADAKGLALIAVKLTRANATGTRHYVKRLLRKGTGDGGAYLRTCLEDCKELYSDAASRLKDARRAVKRGRYDDANIWLSSAADAATTCEQGFEDQPGTANPLRKRNADMFQLAVIALSITNSLAS
;
A
#
# COMPACT_ATOMS: atom_id res chain seq x y z
N ASN A 1 -28.32 -26.06 18.24
CA ASN A 1 -27.13 -26.82 18.66
C ASN A 1 -26.15 -26.95 17.52
N THR A 2 -24.95 -26.42 17.75
CA THR A 2 -23.66 -26.75 17.10
C THR A 2 -23.53 -26.70 15.57
N LEU A 3 -22.84 -25.66 15.09
CA LEU A 3 -21.88 -25.77 13.99
C LEU A 3 -20.64 -24.95 14.36
N LYS A 4 -19.55 -25.67 14.69
CA LYS A 4 -18.24 -25.13 15.08
C LYS A 4 -17.56 -24.50 13.86
N SER A 5 -17.15 -23.24 14.00
CA SER A 5 -16.12 -22.61 13.17
C SER A 5 -14.74 -22.95 13.74
N PRO A 6 -13.78 -23.49 12.97
CA PRO A 6 -12.46 -23.82 13.49
C PRO A 6 -11.42 -22.82 12.97
N TYR A 7 -11.36 -21.61 13.52
CA TYR A 7 -10.13 -20.80 13.45
C TYR A 7 -10.01 -19.95 14.72
N LEU A 8 -9.53 -20.59 15.80
CA LEU A 8 -8.99 -19.91 16.97
C LEU A 8 -7.50 -20.30 17.08
N ILE A 9 -6.65 -19.38 16.62
CA ILE A 9 -5.38 -18.93 17.19
C ILE A 9 -4.57 -19.96 18.00
N VAL A 10 -3.41 -20.36 17.45
CA VAL A 10 -2.24 -20.72 18.28
C VAL A 10 -1.34 -19.48 18.30
N VAL A 11 -1.30 -18.83 19.46
CA VAL A 11 -0.28 -17.84 19.83
C VAL A 11 0.93 -18.64 20.28
N ASP A 12 2.02 -18.61 19.53
CA ASP A 12 3.31 -19.00 20.08
C ASP A 12 3.87 -17.83 20.90
N ILE A 13 3.96 -18.05 22.21
CA ILE A 13 4.62 -17.19 23.18
C ILE A 13 6.13 -17.50 23.11
N PRO A 14 7.02 -16.54 22.85
CA PRO A 14 8.45 -16.78 23.05
C PRO A 14 8.79 -16.76 24.55
N HIS A 15 9.26 -17.89 25.07
CA HIS A 15 10.04 -18.02 26.30
C HIS A 15 11.55 -17.84 26.00
N PRO A 16 12.38 -17.52 27.02
CA PRO A 16 13.57 -16.70 26.86
C PRO A 16 14.72 -17.43 26.15
N PHE A 17 15.39 -16.72 25.24
CA PHE A 17 16.56 -17.18 24.50
C PHE A 17 17.72 -17.53 25.44
N THR A 18 18.14 -18.79 25.42
CA THR A 18 19.48 -19.22 25.79
C THR A 18 20.38 -19.18 24.54
N PRO A 19 21.61 -18.66 24.63
CA PRO A 19 22.53 -18.61 23.50
C PRO A 19 23.34 -19.91 23.47
N ASN A 20 22.97 -20.87 22.61
CA ASN A 20 23.84 -21.91 22.02
C ASN A 20 23.00 -23.06 21.44
N SER A 21 22.43 -22.89 20.25
CA SER A 21 21.96 -24.01 19.44
C SER A 21 22.26 -23.74 17.95
N PRO A 22 22.65 -24.75 17.16
CA PRO A 22 23.15 -24.53 15.80
C PRO A 22 22.01 -24.21 14.83
N LEU A 23 22.21 -23.21 13.96
CA LEU A 23 21.26 -22.88 12.89
C LEU A 23 21.26 -23.95 11.77
N PRO A 24 20.09 -24.25 11.16
CA PRO A 24 20.01 -25.07 9.95
C PRO A 24 20.45 -24.30 8.69
N SER A 25 21.12 -25.02 7.80
CA SER A 25 21.70 -24.56 6.53
C SER A 25 20.69 -23.97 5.52
N PRO A 26 21.14 -23.10 4.58
CA PRO A 26 20.25 -22.35 3.70
C PRO A 26 19.72 -23.23 2.55
N THR A 27 18.40 -23.23 2.37
CA THR A 27 17.76 -23.86 1.21
C THR A 27 17.66 -22.83 0.07
N ARG A 28 18.13 -23.21 -1.11
CA ARG A 28 18.18 -22.40 -2.35
C ARG A 28 16.84 -21.79 -2.73
N SER A 29 16.80 -20.48 -2.94
CA SER A 29 15.68 -19.80 -3.61
C SER A 29 15.67 -20.09 -5.11
N ILE A 30 14.53 -20.56 -5.60
CA ILE A 30 14.24 -20.76 -7.02
C ILE A 30 13.78 -19.43 -7.62
N PHE A 31 14.58 -18.89 -8.54
CA PHE A 31 14.21 -17.72 -9.36
C PHE A 31 13.09 -18.10 -10.33
N LEU A 32 11.92 -17.47 -10.20
CA LEU A 32 10.89 -17.50 -11.24
C LEU A 32 11.23 -16.43 -12.30
N THR A 33 11.65 -16.88 -13.47
CA THR A 33 11.90 -16.05 -14.65
C THR A 33 10.59 -15.49 -15.22
N LYS A 34 10.67 -14.24 -15.67
CA LYS A 34 9.56 -13.43 -16.17
C LYS A 34 9.22 -13.83 -17.61
N ALA A 35 8.05 -14.44 -17.84
CA ALA A 35 7.55 -14.67 -19.20
C ALA A 35 7.08 -13.36 -19.84
N THR A 36 7.70 -12.97 -20.95
CA THR A 36 7.28 -11.88 -21.82
C THR A 36 6.24 -12.38 -22.81
N SER A 37 4.99 -11.91 -22.74
CA SER A 37 4.02 -12.15 -23.82
C SER A 37 4.15 -11.09 -24.91
N LYS A 38 4.38 -11.60 -26.13
CA LYS A 38 4.56 -10.91 -27.40
C LYS A 38 3.19 -10.52 -27.95
N ALA A 39 2.99 -9.25 -28.27
CA ALA A 39 1.79 -8.77 -28.94
C ALA A 39 1.82 -9.19 -30.42
N ALA A 40 0.79 -9.89 -30.88
CA ALA A 40 0.58 -10.22 -32.29
C ALA A 40 -0.43 -9.24 -32.88
N SER A 41 0.03 -8.50 -33.88
CA SER A 41 -0.75 -7.68 -34.80
C SER A 41 -1.42 -8.59 -35.83
N SER A 42 -2.72 -8.43 -36.06
CA SER A 42 -3.37 -8.96 -37.26
C SER A 42 -4.31 -7.93 -37.88
N THR A 43 -4.18 -7.79 -39.18
CA THR A 43 -4.74 -6.80 -40.08
C THR A 43 -5.92 -7.37 -40.88
N GLY A 44 -6.97 -6.56 -41.04
CA GLY A 44 -7.90 -6.58 -42.18
C GLY A 44 -9.31 -7.16 -41.91
N PRO A 45 -10.30 -6.91 -42.80
CA PRO A 45 -10.58 -5.70 -43.57
C PRO A 45 -11.97 -5.10 -43.27
N SER A 46 -12.19 -3.87 -43.74
CA SER A 46 -13.42 -3.09 -43.65
C SER A 46 -14.61 -3.69 -44.42
N PRO A 47 -15.85 -3.35 -44.01
CA PRO A 47 -16.94 -3.12 -44.95
C PRO A 47 -17.46 -1.67 -44.89
N LYS A 48 -17.83 -1.14 -46.06
CA LYS A 48 -18.38 0.20 -46.28
C LYS A 48 -19.89 0.25 -46.05
N LEU A 49 -20.33 1.48 -45.73
CA LEU A 49 -21.60 2.14 -46.09
C LEU A 49 -22.89 1.67 -45.41
N SER A 50 -23.50 2.59 -44.63
CA SER A 50 -24.77 3.21 -45.05
C SER A 50 -25.06 4.47 -44.23
N LYS A 51 -25.68 5.45 -44.90
CA LYS A 51 -26.11 6.77 -44.46
C LYS A 51 -27.44 6.70 -43.67
N LYS A 52 -27.63 7.59 -42.69
CA LYS A 52 -28.89 8.34 -42.44
C LYS A 52 -28.65 9.38 -41.33
N SER A 53 -28.60 10.66 -41.71
CA SER A 53 -29.70 11.64 -41.70
C SER A 53 -29.88 12.33 -40.34
N GLU A 54 -29.23 13.47 -40.23
CA GLU A 54 -29.74 14.76 -39.77
C GLU A 54 -31.16 14.80 -39.19
N SER A 55 -31.28 15.36 -37.98
CA SER A 55 -32.38 16.25 -37.62
C SER A 55 -31.88 17.20 -36.52
N ALA A 56 -31.68 18.45 -36.93
CA ALA A 56 -31.48 19.58 -36.05
C ALA A 56 -32.85 20.10 -35.58
N GLU A 57 -33.05 20.23 -34.28
CA GLU A 57 -34.10 21.05 -33.68
C GLU A 57 -33.40 22.00 -32.70
N LYS A 58 -33.12 23.24 -33.14
CA LYS A 58 -33.97 24.44 -33.11
C LYS A 58 -33.91 25.17 -31.76
N MET A 59 -33.55 26.42 -31.91
CA MET A 59 -33.06 27.37 -30.92
C MET A 59 -34.19 28.34 -30.52
N ARG A 60 -34.31 28.60 -29.20
CA ARG A 60 -34.79 29.84 -28.51
C ARG A 60 -36.30 30.15 -28.50
N PRO A 61 -36.83 30.89 -27.48
CA PRO A 61 -36.19 32.02 -26.79
C PRO A 61 -36.18 32.04 -25.26
N ALA A 62 -35.22 32.80 -24.76
CA ALA A 62 -35.20 33.37 -23.42
C ALA A 62 -36.28 34.45 -23.31
N SER A 63 -36.98 34.47 -22.18
CA SER A 63 -37.56 35.65 -21.52
C SER A 63 -38.91 35.28 -20.90
N THR A 64 -38.87 34.75 -19.69
CA THR A 64 -39.89 35.02 -18.69
C THR A 64 -39.27 34.83 -17.30
N LEU A 65 -39.29 35.92 -16.54
CA LEU A 65 -39.42 35.94 -15.09
C LEU A 65 -38.13 35.74 -14.29
N VAL A 66 -37.37 36.85 -14.24
CA VAL A 66 -36.46 37.35 -13.20
C VAL A 66 -37.11 37.41 -11.79
N LEU A 67 -38.18 36.67 -11.52
CA LEU A 67 -38.95 36.66 -10.26
C LEU A 67 -38.93 35.31 -9.54
N PHE A 68 -38.10 34.35 -9.95
CA PHE A 68 -37.80 33.13 -9.18
C PHE A 68 -36.53 33.26 -8.31
N PHE A 69 -35.85 34.41 -8.36
CA PHE A 69 -34.60 34.65 -7.61
C PHE A 69 -34.79 35.30 -6.24
N LEU A 70 -36.03 35.67 -5.85
CA LEU A 70 -36.34 36.30 -4.56
C LEU A 70 -37.30 35.49 -3.68
N SER A 71 -37.42 34.18 -3.95
CA SER A 71 -38.15 33.22 -3.11
C SER A 71 -37.33 31.97 -2.75
N PHE A 72 -36.03 31.92 -3.08
CA PHE A 72 -35.10 30.89 -2.61
C PHE A 72 -34.40 31.25 -1.28
N SER A 73 -34.88 32.28 -0.58
CA SER A 73 -34.19 32.83 0.60
C SER A 73 -34.68 32.29 1.94
N LEU A 74 -35.52 31.25 1.99
CA LEU A 74 -35.93 30.65 3.27
C LEU A 74 -35.98 29.12 3.19
N GLY A 75 -34.78 28.52 3.12
CA GLY A 75 -34.62 27.08 3.07
C GLY A 75 -33.17 26.60 3.04
N HIS A 76 -32.21 27.36 3.57
CA HIS A 76 -30.96 26.73 4.00
C HIS A 76 -31.28 25.97 5.29
N VAL A 77 -31.83 24.77 5.13
CA VAL A 77 -31.63 23.71 6.12
C VAL A 77 -30.12 23.66 6.30
N GLY A 78 -29.64 24.18 7.43
CA GLY A 78 -28.29 23.90 7.86
C GLY A 78 -28.21 22.39 7.94
N ALA A 79 -27.68 21.76 6.90
CA ALA A 79 -27.22 20.40 6.99
C ALA A 79 -26.15 20.47 8.06
N SER A 80 -26.52 20.12 9.29
CA SER A 80 -25.60 19.71 10.32
C SER A 80 -24.82 18.58 9.67
N HIS A 81 -23.68 18.91 9.06
CA HIS A 81 -22.67 17.94 8.69
C HIS A 81 -22.25 17.36 10.03
N ALA A 82 -22.95 16.31 10.46
CA ALA A 82 -22.52 15.48 11.55
C ALA A 82 -21.09 15.12 11.19
N LYS A 83 -20.14 15.72 11.92
CA LYS A 83 -18.72 15.54 11.69
C LYS A 83 -18.50 14.04 11.83
N ARG A 84 -18.33 13.34 10.70
CA ARG A 84 -18.09 11.89 10.73
C ARG A 84 -16.92 11.68 11.69
N PRO A 85 -17.05 10.78 12.67
CA PRO A 85 -16.00 10.56 13.63
C PRO A 85 -14.74 10.14 12.86
N ASP A 86 -13.62 10.78 13.20
CA ASP A 86 -12.33 10.41 12.64
C ASP A 86 -12.08 8.94 12.93
N LEU A 87 -11.97 8.14 11.87
CA LEU A 87 -11.79 6.69 11.99
C LEU A 87 -10.33 6.33 12.30
N VAL A 88 -9.38 7.25 12.14
CA VAL A 88 -7.95 6.95 12.31
C VAL A 88 -7.62 6.40 13.70
N PRO A 89 -7.99 7.03 14.83
CA PRO A 89 -7.68 6.50 16.15
C PRO A 89 -8.28 5.11 16.37
N ARG A 90 -9.51 4.90 15.91
CA ARG A 90 -10.22 3.62 16.04
C ARG A 90 -9.51 2.51 15.26
N VAL A 91 -9.17 2.79 14.00
CA VAL A 91 -8.51 1.83 13.11
C VAL A 91 -7.13 1.50 13.65
N CYS A 92 -6.33 2.50 14.04
CA CYS A 92 -5.00 2.26 14.61
C CYS A 92 -5.06 1.48 15.94
N ASN A 93 -6.04 1.76 16.80
CA ASN A 93 -6.23 1.01 18.04
C ASN A 93 -6.60 -0.45 17.75
N SER A 94 -7.51 -0.68 16.80
CA SER A 94 -7.85 -2.05 16.37
C SER A 94 -6.63 -2.77 15.79
N SER A 95 -5.84 -2.10 14.95
CA SER A 95 -4.66 -2.68 14.34
C SER A 95 -3.61 -3.08 15.38
N ALA A 96 -3.27 -2.17 16.30
CA ALA A 96 -2.32 -2.44 17.38
C ALA A 96 -2.80 -3.53 18.35
N ALA A 97 -4.12 -3.70 18.53
CA ALA A 97 -4.67 -4.78 19.34
C ALA A 97 -4.59 -6.15 18.65
N THR A 98 -4.64 -6.19 17.32
CA THR A 98 -4.64 -7.44 16.53
C THR A 98 -3.27 -7.87 16.05
N ASP A 99 -2.32 -6.94 15.91
CA ASP A 99 -0.98 -7.21 15.39
C ASP A 99 0.05 -6.49 16.28
N PRO A 100 0.87 -7.25 17.04
CA PRO A 100 1.87 -6.68 17.94
C PRO A 100 2.98 -5.91 17.20
N ASN A 101 3.07 -6.05 15.87
CA ASN A 101 4.02 -5.29 15.06
C ASN A 101 3.53 -3.89 14.74
N VAL A 102 2.26 -3.55 15.00
CA VAL A 102 1.72 -2.21 14.70
C VAL A 102 1.93 -1.28 15.89
N ASP A 103 2.72 -0.23 15.68
CA ASP A 103 2.83 0.88 16.63
C ASP A 103 1.66 1.87 16.46
N TYR A 104 0.89 2.09 17.53
CA TYR A 104 -0.29 2.94 17.51
C TYR A 104 0.05 4.40 17.13
N ASP A 105 1.08 4.98 17.76
CA ASP A 105 1.44 6.38 17.56
C ASP A 105 2.03 6.64 16.16
N PHE A 106 2.78 5.67 15.63
CA PHE A 106 3.23 5.65 14.25
C PHE A 106 2.03 5.56 13.31
N CYS A 107 1.08 4.66 13.56
CA CYS A 107 -0.12 4.51 12.76
C CYS A 107 -0.91 5.82 12.66
N VAL A 108 -1.21 6.44 13.81
CA VAL A 108 -1.96 7.70 13.85
C VAL A 108 -1.21 8.80 13.11
N ARG A 109 0.09 9.01 13.40
CA ARG A 109 0.89 10.04 12.69
C ARG A 109 0.97 9.78 11.20
N ALA A 110 1.23 8.54 10.78
CA ALA A 110 1.39 8.20 9.38
C ALA A 110 0.11 8.46 8.60
N LEU A 111 -1.04 8.02 9.12
CA LEU A 111 -2.32 8.23 8.45
C LEU A 111 -2.71 9.71 8.44
N LEU A 112 -2.61 10.42 9.58
CA LEU A 112 -2.98 11.83 9.66
C LEU A 112 -2.07 12.77 8.86
N ALA A 113 -0.86 12.33 8.49
CA ALA A 113 -0.01 13.07 7.56
C ALA A 113 -0.58 13.12 6.12
N SER A 114 -1.58 12.30 5.79
CA SER A 114 -2.22 12.30 4.47
C SER A 114 -3.46 13.19 4.42
N PRO A 115 -3.57 14.11 3.44
CA PRO A 115 -4.80 14.87 3.23
C PRO A 115 -5.99 13.94 2.97
N GLY A 116 -7.09 14.20 3.67
CA GLY A 116 -8.33 13.43 3.53
C GLY A 116 -8.50 12.25 4.50
N SER A 117 -7.51 11.95 5.34
CA SER A 117 -7.61 10.87 6.34
C SER A 117 -8.76 11.08 7.34
N HIS A 118 -8.97 12.31 7.81
CA HIS A 118 -10.04 12.64 8.76
C HIS A 118 -11.46 12.34 8.25
N THR A 119 -11.64 12.25 6.92
CA THR A 119 -12.94 12.02 6.28
C THR A 119 -13.02 10.67 5.58
N ALA A 120 -11.93 9.90 5.58
CA ALA A 120 -11.86 8.62 4.89
C ALA A 120 -12.65 7.55 5.66
N ASP A 121 -13.36 6.69 4.91
CA ASP A 121 -13.86 5.43 5.44
C ASP A 121 -12.72 4.41 5.56
N ALA A 122 -13.00 3.22 6.11
CA ALA A 122 -11.98 2.19 6.31
C ALA A 122 -11.27 1.78 4.99
N LYS A 123 -12.01 1.70 3.88
CA LYS A 123 -11.44 1.44 2.55
C LYS A 123 -10.55 2.60 2.07
N GLY A 124 -10.96 3.84 2.32
CA GLY A 124 -10.18 5.05 2.06
C GLY A 124 -8.88 5.07 2.86
N LEU A 125 -8.93 4.71 4.15
CA LEU A 125 -7.76 4.59 5.01
C LEU A 125 -6.81 3.48 4.54
N ALA A 126 -7.33 2.32 4.10
CA ALA A 126 -6.51 1.27 3.48
C ALA A 126 -5.80 1.79 2.22
N LEU A 127 -6.49 2.53 1.35
CA LEU A 127 -5.89 3.14 0.16
C LEU A 127 -4.85 4.21 0.49
N ILE A 128 -5.04 4.97 1.58
CA ILE A 128 -4.07 5.94 2.08
C ILE A 128 -2.83 5.22 2.59
N ALA A 129 -2.99 4.20 3.44
CA ALA A 129 -1.90 3.39 3.96
C ALA A 129 -1.06 2.79 2.82
N VAL A 130 -1.68 2.10 1.85
CA VAL A 130 -0.99 1.54 0.67
C VAL A 130 -0.22 2.62 -0.12
N LYS A 131 -0.77 3.83 -0.25
CA LYS A 131 -0.08 4.94 -0.94
C LYS A 131 1.15 5.41 -0.16
N LEU A 132 1.05 5.52 1.17
CA LEU A 132 2.17 5.89 2.04
C LEU A 132 3.27 4.84 1.99
N THR A 133 2.93 3.56 2.12
CA THR A 133 3.87 2.44 1.97
C THR A 133 4.59 2.49 0.63
N ARG A 134 3.84 2.73 -0.46
CA ARG A 134 4.44 2.85 -1.80
C ARG A 134 5.35 4.08 -1.92
N ALA A 135 4.96 5.20 -1.34
CA ALA A 135 5.78 6.41 -1.35
C ALA A 135 7.10 6.16 -0.63
N ASN A 136 7.07 5.52 0.55
CA ASN A 136 8.27 5.11 1.27
C ASN A 136 9.13 4.17 0.43
N ALA A 137 8.56 3.09 -0.13
CA ALA A 137 9.29 2.15 -0.97
C ALA A 137 10.02 2.82 -2.14
N THR A 138 9.32 3.69 -2.87
CA THR A 138 9.93 4.45 -3.98
C THR A 138 11.00 5.42 -3.48
N GLY A 139 10.75 6.14 -2.39
CA GLY A 139 11.70 7.06 -1.77
C GLY A 139 12.97 6.36 -1.31
N THR A 140 12.85 5.17 -0.73
CA THR A 140 13.97 4.35 -0.27
C THR A 140 14.77 3.81 -1.44
N ARG A 141 14.13 3.28 -2.50
CA ARG A 141 14.83 2.94 -3.74
C ARG A 141 15.62 4.11 -4.32
N HIS A 142 15.05 5.33 -4.33
CA HIS A 142 15.75 6.52 -4.80
C HIS A 142 16.92 6.90 -3.88
N TYR A 143 16.74 6.78 -2.57
CA TYR A 143 17.80 7.01 -1.59
C TYR A 143 18.98 6.06 -1.81
N VAL A 144 18.71 4.75 -1.95
CA VAL A 144 19.71 3.73 -2.24
C VAL A 144 20.46 4.02 -3.54
N LYS A 145 19.76 4.40 -4.61
CA LYS A 145 20.41 4.83 -5.85
C LYS A 145 21.38 5.99 -5.65
N ARG A 146 21.07 6.94 -4.76
CA ARG A 146 22.00 8.04 -4.45
C ARG A 146 23.21 7.55 -3.66
N LEU A 147 23.03 6.63 -2.71
CA LEU A 147 24.16 6.03 -1.99
C LEU A 147 25.11 5.30 -2.95
N LEU A 148 24.57 4.46 -3.82
CA LEU A 148 25.36 3.75 -4.84
C LEU A 148 26.13 4.70 -5.76
N ARG A 149 25.53 5.83 -6.16
CA ARG A 149 26.20 6.85 -6.99
C ARG A 149 27.29 7.63 -6.26
N LYS A 150 27.15 7.83 -4.95
CA LYS A 150 28.17 8.49 -4.11
C LYS A 150 29.38 7.59 -3.84
N GLY A 151 29.21 6.27 -4.01
CA GLY A 151 30.18 5.27 -3.61
C GLY A 151 30.00 4.87 -2.14
N THR A 152 30.50 3.69 -1.79
CA THR A 152 30.39 3.13 -0.43
C THR A 152 31.56 3.50 0.48
N GLY A 153 32.57 4.23 -0.02
CA GLY A 153 33.78 4.59 0.72
C GLY A 153 34.39 3.36 1.40
N ASP A 154 34.66 3.47 2.69
CA ASP A 154 35.24 2.41 3.52
C ASP A 154 34.29 1.24 3.79
N GLY A 155 33.00 1.35 3.43
CA GLY A 155 32.03 0.27 3.59
C GLY A 155 32.25 -0.92 2.65
N GLY A 156 33.15 -0.79 1.67
CA GLY A 156 33.63 -1.90 0.85
C GLY A 156 32.60 -2.47 -0.12
N ALA A 157 32.96 -3.63 -0.69
CA ALA A 157 32.16 -4.32 -1.71
C ALA A 157 30.85 -4.91 -1.14
N TYR A 158 30.88 -5.43 0.09
CA TYR A 158 29.72 -6.03 0.73
C TYR A 158 28.59 -5.01 0.92
N LEU A 159 28.89 -3.82 1.44
CA LEU A 159 27.90 -2.74 1.56
C LEU A 159 27.27 -2.40 0.21
N ARG A 160 28.07 -2.42 -0.88
CA ARG A 160 27.55 -2.15 -2.23
C ARG A 160 26.56 -3.22 -2.68
N THR A 161 26.86 -4.49 -2.42
CA THR A 161 25.97 -5.62 -2.72
C THR A 161 24.65 -5.48 -1.94
N CYS A 162 24.69 -5.26 -0.62
CA CYS A 162 23.48 -5.07 0.19
C CYS A 162 22.61 -3.92 -0.35
N LEU A 163 23.24 -2.81 -0.73
CA LEU A 163 22.53 -1.68 -1.34
C LEU A 163 21.92 -2.05 -2.70
N GLU A 164 22.60 -2.84 -3.52
CA GLU A 164 22.06 -3.30 -4.81
C GLU A 164 20.86 -4.23 -4.63
N ASP A 165 20.93 -5.17 -3.69
CA ASP A 165 19.83 -6.08 -3.36
C ASP A 165 18.62 -5.32 -2.81
N CYS A 166 18.84 -4.42 -1.84
CA CYS A 166 17.80 -3.55 -1.32
C CYS A 166 17.15 -2.69 -2.43
N LYS A 167 17.92 -2.17 -3.38
CA LYS A 167 17.38 -1.39 -4.51
C LYS A 167 16.40 -2.22 -5.34
N GLU A 168 16.69 -3.50 -5.54
CA GLU A 168 15.83 -4.44 -6.29
C GLU A 168 14.58 -4.80 -5.50
N LEU A 169 14.74 -5.20 -4.22
CA LEU A 169 13.63 -5.46 -3.30
C LEU A 169 12.64 -4.29 -3.25
N TYR A 170 13.13 -3.06 -3.09
CA TYR A 170 12.27 -1.87 -3.06
C TYR A 170 11.67 -1.51 -4.43
N SER A 171 12.31 -1.90 -5.53
CA SER A 171 11.73 -1.76 -6.88
C SER A 171 10.54 -2.69 -7.05
N ASP A 172 10.67 -3.93 -6.60
CA ASP A 172 9.63 -4.95 -6.66
C ASP A 172 8.48 -4.62 -5.70
N ALA A 173 8.78 -4.25 -4.45
CA ALA A 173 7.79 -3.80 -3.48
C ALA A 173 6.96 -2.61 -4.03
N ALA A 174 7.60 -1.62 -4.65
CA ALA A 174 6.90 -0.49 -5.26
C ALA A 174 5.97 -0.90 -6.42
N SER A 175 6.29 -1.98 -7.14
CA SER A 175 5.41 -2.58 -8.15
C SER A 175 4.24 -3.32 -7.49
N ARG A 176 4.53 -4.20 -6.53
CA ARG A 176 3.51 -4.96 -5.79
C ARG A 176 2.50 -4.06 -5.10
N LEU A 177 2.93 -2.94 -4.53
CA LEU A 177 2.03 -1.96 -3.90
C LEU A 177 1.12 -1.23 -4.89
N LYS A 178 1.51 -1.10 -6.18
CA LYS A 178 0.56 -0.63 -7.20
C LYS A 178 -0.56 -1.63 -7.40
N ASP A 179 -0.25 -2.93 -7.31
CA ASP A 179 -1.19 -4.02 -7.52
C ASP A 179 -2.11 -4.15 -6.30
N ALA A 180 -1.54 -4.11 -5.09
CA ALA A 180 -2.29 -4.01 -3.83
C ALA A 180 -3.32 -2.87 -3.88
N ARG A 181 -2.90 -1.67 -4.31
CA ARG A 181 -3.81 -0.53 -4.48
C ARG A 181 -4.95 -0.83 -5.46
N ARG A 182 -4.70 -1.54 -6.56
CA ARG A 182 -5.74 -1.92 -7.53
C ARG A 182 -6.67 -2.98 -6.94
N ALA A 183 -6.14 -3.92 -6.18
CA ALA A 183 -6.90 -4.95 -5.49
C ALA A 183 -7.84 -4.35 -4.42
N VAL A 184 -7.33 -3.47 -3.54
CA VAL A 184 -8.16 -2.73 -2.56
C VAL A 184 -9.28 -1.96 -3.25
N LYS A 185 -8.99 -1.22 -4.34
CA LYS A 185 -10.02 -0.49 -5.10
C LYS A 185 -11.15 -1.42 -5.57
N ARG A 186 -10.80 -2.62 -6.03
CA ARG A 186 -11.72 -3.65 -6.54
C ARG A 186 -12.35 -4.51 -5.45
N GLY A 187 -12.06 -4.27 -4.17
CA GLY A 187 -12.57 -5.08 -3.07
C GLY A 187 -11.94 -6.47 -2.98
N ARG A 188 -10.81 -6.71 -3.66
CA ARG A 188 -10.06 -7.97 -3.57
C ARG A 188 -9.05 -7.82 -2.44
N TYR A 189 -9.50 -7.99 -1.21
CA TYR A 189 -8.68 -7.70 -0.02
C TYR A 189 -7.67 -8.82 0.27
N ASP A 190 -8.05 -10.09 0.11
CA ASP A 190 -7.12 -11.23 0.19
C ASP A 190 -5.99 -11.11 -0.83
N ASP A 191 -6.35 -10.66 -2.04
CA ASP A 191 -5.33 -10.27 -3.01
C ASP A 191 -4.46 -9.18 -2.38
N ALA A 192 -4.98 -8.00 -2.08
CA ALA A 192 -4.17 -6.90 -1.55
C ALA A 192 -3.24 -7.31 -0.37
N ASN A 193 -3.69 -8.17 0.53
CA ASN A 193 -2.92 -8.71 1.65
C ASN A 193 -1.64 -9.44 1.20
N ILE A 194 -1.69 -10.34 0.21
CA ILE A 194 -0.50 -11.05 -0.28
C ILE A 194 0.59 -10.06 -0.78
N TRP A 195 0.19 -8.97 -1.44
CA TRP A 195 1.11 -8.00 -2.02
C TRP A 195 1.63 -7.03 -0.95
N LEU A 196 0.86 -6.80 0.12
CA LEU A 196 1.26 -6.03 1.29
C LEU A 196 2.25 -6.80 2.16
N SER A 197 2.01 -8.08 2.41
CA SER A 197 2.96 -8.96 3.10
C SER A 197 4.29 -9.02 2.36
N SER A 198 4.27 -9.22 1.04
CA SER A 198 5.49 -9.19 0.22
C SER A 198 6.24 -7.84 0.30
N ALA A 199 5.54 -6.73 0.53
CA ALA A 199 6.18 -5.42 0.71
C ALA A 199 6.77 -5.25 2.12
N ALA A 200 6.19 -5.87 3.15
CA ALA A 200 6.78 -5.96 4.48
C ALA A 200 8.05 -6.83 4.46
N ASP A 201 7.99 -7.98 3.79
CA ASP A 201 9.14 -8.90 3.63
C ASP A 201 10.32 -8.20 2.94
N ALA A 202 10.05 -7.39 1.90
CA ALA A 202 11.11 -6.62 1.24
C ALA A 202 11.89 -5.69 2.21
N ALA A 203 11.21 -5.15 3.22
CA ALA A 203 11.85 -4.30 4.23
C ALA A 203 12.69 -5.13 5.21
N THR A 204 12.17 -6.25 5.69
CA THR A 204 12.88 -7.13 6.64
C THR A 204 14.05 -7.87 5.97
N THR A 205 13.89 -8.36 4.75
CA THR A 205 14.98 -8.97 3.97
C THR A 205 16.09 -7.96 3.69
N CYS A 206 15.73 -6.73 3.30
CA CYS A 206 16.73 -5.68 3.11
C CYS A 206 17.47 -5.35 4.42
N GLU A 207 16.76 -5.36 5.55
CA GLU A 207 17.35 -5.13 6.87
C GLU A 207 18.35 -6.22 7.26
N GLN A 208 17.93 -7.48 7.15
CA GLN A 208 18.73 -8.67 7.47
C GLN A 208 20.00 -8.76 6.62
N GLY A 209 19.93 -8.36 5.35
CA GLY A 209 21.10 -8.38 4.47
C GLY A 209 22.27 -7.49 4.94
N PHE A 210 22.06 -6.52 5.83
CA PHE A 210 23.18 -5.78 6.46
C PHE A 210 23.70 -6.44 7.74
N GLU A 211 22.93 -7.34 8.35
CA GLU A 211 23.24 -8.02 9.61
C GLU A 211 24.04 -9.31 9.38
N ASP A 212 23.93 -9.88 8.17
CA ASP A 212 24.64 -11.09 7.73
C ASP A 212 26.18 -10.97 7.77
N GLN A 213 26.73 -9.76 7.70
CA GLN A 213 28.17 -9.51 7.89
C GLN A 213 28.43 -8.52 9.02
N PRO A 214 29.02 -8.97 10.15
CA PRO A 214 29.35 -8.11 11.28
C PRO A 214 30.18 -6.89 10.90
N GLY A 215 29.86 -5.74 11.49
CA GLY A 215 30.55 -4.48 11.22
C GLY A 215 30.08 -3.75 9.97
N THR A 216 29.15 -4.30 9.19
CA THR A 216 28.56 -3.60 8.03
C THR A 216 27.62 -2.50 8.51
N ALA A 217 27.87 -1.27 8.06
CA ALA A 217 26.97 -0.16 8.35
C ALA A 217 25.64 -0.33 7.60
N ASN A 218 24.51 -0.15 8.30
CA ASN A 218 23.19 -0.13 7.67
C ASN A 218 22.66 1.32 7.54
N PRO A 219 22.84 1.99 6.38
CA PRO A 219 22.30 3.33 6.15
C PRO A 219 20.79 3.35 5.90
N LEU A 220 20.12 2.20 5.87
CA LEU A 220 18.68 2.03 5.60
C LEU A 220 17.85 1.68 6.84
N ARG A 221 18.46 1.41 8.00
CA ARG A 221 17.79 0.99 9.26
C ARG A 221 16.43 1.68 9.50
N LYS A 222 16.42 3.02 9.57
CA LYS A 222 15.18 3.79 9.79
C LYS A 222 14.17 3.63 8.65
N ARG A 223 14.63 3.60 7.40
CA ARG A 223 13.75 3.49 6.22
C ARG A 223 13.09 2.11 6.14
N ASN A 224 13.84 1.06 6.48
CA ASN A 224 13.34 -0.30 6.56
C ASN A 224 12.31 -0.43 7.69
N ALA A 225 12.60 0.10 8.88
CA ALA A 225 11.64 0.13 9.99
C ALA A 225 10.35 0.91 9.64
N ASP A 226 10.49 2.12 9.07
CA ASP A 226 9.34 2.94 8.64
C ASP A 226 8.53 2.22 7.54
N MET A 227 9.20 1.53 6.60
CA MET A 227 8.55 0.76 5.53
C MET A 227 7.77 -0.44 6.10
N PHE A 228 8.38 -1.19 7.01
CA PHE A 228 7.75 -2.33 7.66
C PHE A 228 6.49 -1.90 8.42
N GLN A 229 6.60 -0.87 9.28
CA GLN A 229 5.45 -0.30 10.01
C GLN A 229 4.32 0.11 9.06
N LEU A 230 4.63 0.86 7.99
CA LEU A 230 3.63 1.25 6.99
C LEU A 230 2.97 0.05 6.30
N ALA A 231 3.73 -1.01 6.02
CA ALA A 231 3.21 -2.21 5.36
C ALA A 231 2.29 -3.01 6.29
N VAL A 232 2.67 -3.22 7.56
CA VAL A 232 1.83 -3.95 8.53
C VAL A 232 0.57 -3.16 8.91
N ILE A 233 0.63 -1.83 8.99
CA ILE A 233 -0.57 -1.00 9.14
C ILE A 233 -1.50 -1.19 7.94
N ALA A 234 -0.97 -1.08 6.72
CA ALA A 234 -1.79 -1.26 5.52
C ALA A 234 -2.40 -2.68 5.45
N LEU A 235 -1.64 -3.70 5.86
CA LEU A 235 -2.10 -5.08 5.94
C LEU A 235 -3.22 -5.24 6.96
N SER A 236 -3.03 -4.76 8.20
CA SER A 236 -4.03 -4.86 9.27
C SER A 236 -5.35 -4.20 8.87
N ILE A 237 -5.31 -2.98 8.32
CA ILE A 237 -6.52 -2.28 7.85
C ILE A 237 -7.19 -3.05 6.71
N THR A 238 -6.41 -3.54 5.75
CA THR A 238 -6.95 -4.28 4.61
C THR A 238 -7.56 -5.62 5.03
N ASN A 239 -6.94 -6.30 5.98
CA ASN A 239 -7.45 -7.54 6.55
C ASN A 239 -8.80 -7.34 7.27
N SER A 240 -8.97 -6.21 7.98
CA SER A 240 -10.24 -5.86 8.62
C SER A 240 -11.41 -5.70 7.62
N LEU A 241 -11.11 -5.48 6.33
CA LEU A 241 -12.09 -5.35 5.26
C LEU A 241 -12.43 -6.67 4.56
N ALA A 242 -11.61 -7.71 4.73
CA ALA A 242 -11.83 -9.03 4.16
C ALA A 242 -12.85 -9.87 4.95
N SER A 243 -13.17 -9.43 6.18
CA SER A 243 -14.05 -10.11 7.14
C SER A 243 -15.54 -9.76 6.95
#